data_AF-A0A7V6Q1H5-F1
#
_entry.id   AF-A0A7V6Q1H5-F1
#
_cell.length_a   1.000
_cell.length_b   1.000
_cell.length_c   1.000
_cell.angle_alpha   90.00
_cell.angle_beta   90.00
_cell.angle_gamma   90.00
#
_symmetry.space_group_name_H-M   'P 1'
#
loop_
_entity.id
_entity.type
_entity.pdbx_description
1 polymer ?
#
loop_
_entity_poly.entity_id
_entity_poly.type
_entity_poly.pdbx_seq_one_letter_code
_entity_poly.pdbx_strand_id
1 'polypeptide(L)'
;PYGRTVYTKPQDDLRIFTKTPRDSKAWRKVYAMRSSSERSFKRIKNDYEIERCRVRSRKNWYLFIHFAAMNCHLDALVSKAENEHFDIWAEVLGKAFAA
;
A
#
# COMPACT_ATOMS: atom_id res chain seq x y z
N PRO A 1 23.46 10.69 -47.39
CA PRO A 1 23.12 10.86 -45.95
C PRO A 1 22.17 9.75 -45.50
N TYR A 2 22.66 8.84 -44.65
CA TYR A 2 21.86 7.75 -44.09
C TYR A 2 20.59 8.31 -43.42
N GLY A 3 19.45 7.70 -43.75
CA GLY A 3 18.12 8.20 -43.44
C GLY A 3 17.92 8.46 -41.94
N ARG A 4 17.32 9.62 -41.63
CA ARG A 4 16.93 9.98 -40.27
C ARG A 4 15.80 9.05 -39.83
N THR A 5 16.11 8.06 -39.01
CA THR A 5 15.08 7.22 -38.37
C THR A 5 14.25 8.10 -37.43
N VAL A 6 13.01 8.39 -37.82
CA VAL A 6 12.03 9.07 -36.97
C VAL A 6 11.21 7.99 -36.28
N TYR A 7 11.32 7.89 -34.96
CA TYR A 7 10.45 7.02 -34.18
C TYR A 7 9.05 7.66 -34.11
N THR A 8 8.16 7.25 -35.00
CA THR A 8 6.73 7.54 -34.88
C THR A 8 6.17 6.71 -33.74
N LYS A 9 5.86 7.37 -32.64
CA LYS A 9 5.19 6.74 -31.50
C LYS A 9 3.78 6.32 -31.91
N PRO A 10 3.34 5.09 -31.60
CA PRO A 10 1.97 4.66 -31.84
C PRO A 10 0.98 5.62 -31.16
N GLN A 11 -0.16 5.88 -31.81
CA GLN A 11 -1.26 6.65 -31.22
C GLN A 11 -1.84 5.98 -29.97
N ASP A 12 -1.59 4.69 -29.79
CA ASP A 12 -2.08 3.89 -28.67
C ASP A 12 -1.02 3.70 -27.56
N ASP A 13 0.12 4.42 -27.61
CA ASP A 13 1.09 4.38 -26.51
C ASP A 13 0.48 5.05 -25.27
N LEU A 14 -0.08 4.24 -24.37
CA LEU A 14 -0.70 4.68 -23.11
C LEU A 14 0.22 5.55 -22.24
N ARG A 15 1.54 5.48 -22.45
CA ARG A 15 2.51 6.34 -21.77
C ARG A 15 2.41 7.80 -22.23
N ILE A 16 1.99 8.02 -23.48
CA ILE A 16 1.84 9.33 -24.12
C ILE A 16 0.36 9.74 -24.12
N PHE A 17 -0.54 8.82 -24.51
CA PHE A 17 -1.99 9.02 -24.57
C PHE A 17 -2.66 8.28 -23.42
N THR A 18 -2.47 8.80 -22.21
CA THR A 18 -3.09 8.24 -20.99
C THR A 18 -4.60 8.39 -21.02
N LYS A 19 -5.34 7.34 -20.63
CA LYS A 19 -6.82 7.37 -20.49
C LYS A 19 -7.34 8.55 -19.66
N THR A 20 -6.59 8.93 -18.62
CA THR A 20 -6.82 10.16 -17.86
C THR A 20 -5.71 11.14 -18.23
N PRO A 21 -6.00 12.29 -18.86
CA PRO A 21 -4.99 13.25 -19.29
C PRO A 21 -4.07 13.66 -18.14
N ARG A 22 -2.75 13.64 -18.38
CA ARG A 22 -1.74 14.11 -17.43
C ARG A 22 -2.07 15.56 -16.99
N ASP A 23 -1.80 15.88 -15.72
CA ASP A 23 -2.07 17.19 -15.10
C ASP A 23 -3.53 17.62 -15.00
N SER A 24 -4.49 16.82 -15.50
CA SER A 24 -5.91 17.03 -15.22
C SER A 24 -6.22 16.89 -13.72
N LYS A 25 -7.33 17.50 -13.28
CA LYS A 25 -7.82 17.36 -11.89
C LYS A 25 -8.04 15.89 -11.51
N ALA A 26 -8.58 15.09 -12.45
CA ALA A 26 -8.79 13.66 -12.27
C ALA A 26 -7.45 12.91 -12.12
N TRP A 27 -6.48 13.22 -12.97
CA TRP A 27 -5.14 12.63 -12.87
C TRP A 27 -4.47 12.96 -11.54
N ARG A 28 -4.50 14.23 -11.10
CA ARG A 28 -3.93 14.65 -9.82
C ARG A 28 -4.55 13.90 -8.64
N LYS A 29 -5.87 13.70 -8.63
CA LYS A 29 -6.58 12.93 -7.59
C LYS A 29 -6.08 11.48 -7.56
N VAL A 30 -5.96 10.84 -8.73
CA VAL A 30 -5.45 9.46 -8.81
C VAL A 30 -3.98 9.38 -8.41
N TYR A 31 -3.16 10.31 -8.89
CA TYR A 31 -1.74 10.35 -8.59
C TYR A 31 -1.49 10.55 -7.09
N ALA A 32 -2.28 11.35 -6.38
CA ALA A 32 -2.16 11.55 -4.94
C ALA A 32 -2.30 10.24 -4.14
N MET A 33 -3.06 9.26 -4.64
CA MET A 33 -3.22 7.94 -4.00
C MET A 33 -1.91 7.14 -3.95
N ARG A 34 -0.90 7.45 -4.79
CA ARG A 34 0.42 6.78 -4.76
C ARG A 34 1.07 6.82 -3.38
N SER A 35 0.87 7.92 -2.65
CA SER A 35 1.52 8.13 -1.37
C SER A 35 1.00 7.13 -0.32
N SER A 36 -0.21 6.60 -0.53
CA SER A 36 -0.80 5.59 0.32
C SER A 36 -0.01 4.29 0.26
N SER A 37 0.37 3.82 -0.93
CA SER A 37 1.14 2.58 -1.05
C SER A 37 2.56 2.74 -0.48
N GLU A 38 3.19 3.89 -0.67
CA GLU A 38 4.49 4.20 -0.05
C GLU A 38 4.43 4.18 1.48
N ARG A 39 3.36 4.74 2.08
CA ARG A 39 3.14 4.68 3.53
C ARG A 39 2.92 3.24 4.02
N SER A 40 2.09 2.46 3.32
CA SER A 40 1.88 1.05 3.66
C SER A 40 3.18 0.24 3.60
N PHE A 41 4.01 0.44 2.57
CA PHE A 41 5.31 -0.23 2.48
C PHE A 41 6.29 0.23 3.56
N LYS A 42 6.25 1.50 3.97
CA LYS A 42 7.04 1.98 5.11
C LYS A 42 6.66 1.24 6.40
N ARG A 43 5.36 1.08 6.68
CA ARG A 43 4.90 0.34 7.87
C ARG A 43 5.33 -1.13 7.83
N ILE A 44 5.16 -1.80 6.70
CA ILE A 44 5.56 -3.22 6.56
C ILE A 44 7.06 -3.39 6.79
N LYS A 45 7.89 -2.48 6.27
CA LYS A 45 9.35 -2.60 6.42
C LYS A 45 9.85 -2.21 7.80
N ASN A 46 9.36 -1.08 8.32
CA ASN A 46 9.88 -0.49 9.54
C ASN A 46 9.12 -0.95 10.79
N ASP A 47 7.79 -0.87 10.80
CA ASP A 47 6.97 -1.14 11.99
C ASP A 47 6.89 -2.65 12.25
N TYR A 48 6.69 -3.45 11.19
CA TYR A 48 6.69 -4.91 11.28
C TYR A 48 8.08 -5.53 11.11
N GLU A 49 9.12 -4.70 10.98
CA GLU A 49 10.53 -5.11 10.88
C GLU A 49 10.77 -6.27 9.89
N ILE A 50 10.09 -6.29 8.74
CA ILE A 50 10.11 -7.46 7.83
C ILE A 50 11.54 -7.82 7.39
N GLU A 51 12.42 -6.82 7.26
CA GLU A 51 13.81 -7.01 6.85
C GLU A 51 14.65 -7.74 7.91
N ARG A 52 14.22 -7.72 9.18
CA ARG A 52 14.83 -8.51 10.25
C ARG A 52 14.35 -9.96 10.25
N CYS A 53 13.30 -10.29 9.49
CA CYS A 53 12.82 -11.65 9.37
C CYS A 53 13.89 -12.49 8.65
N ARG A 54 14.63 -13.33 9.39
CA ARG A 54 15.76 -14.13 8.87
C ARG A 54 15.28 -15.38 8.13
N VAL A 55 14.47 -15.16 7.10
CA VAL A 55 13.81 -16.21 6.34
C VAL A 55 14.55 -16.48 5.04
N ARG A 56 14.78 -17.76 4.70
CA ARG A 56 15.52 -18.15 3.48
C ARG A 56 14.61 -18.41 2.27
N SER A 57 13.38 -18.88 2.50
CA SER A 57 12.46 -19.29 1.43
C SER A 57 11.59 -18.16 0.94
N ARG A 58 11.44 -18.02 -0.39
CA ARG A 58 10.50 -17.08 -1.01
C ARG A 58 9.05 -17.30 -0.55
N LYS A 59 8.64 -18.56 -0.31
CA LYS A 59 7.29 -18.89 0.16
C LYS A 59 7.03 -18.35 1.57
N ASN A 60 8.03 -18.44 2.44
CA ASN A 60 7.92 -17.95 3.80
C ASN A 60 7.92 -16.41 3.81
N TRP A 61 8.78 -15.77 3.00
CA TRP A 61 8.72 -14.32 2.80
C TRP A 61 7.33 -13.86 2.34
N TYR A 62 6.75 -14.56 1.36
CA TYR A 62 5.39 -14.29 0.90
C TYR A 62 4.39 -14.33 2.07
N LEU A 63 4.42 -15.39 2.88
CA LEU A 63 3.53 -15.53 4.03
C LEU A 63 3.70 -14.39 5.06
N PHE A 64 4.93 -14.08 5.46
CA PHE A 64 5.19 -13.01 6.45
C PHE A 64 4.78 -11.63 5.96
N ILE A 65 5.02 -11.33 4.68
CA ILE A 65 4.59 -10.06 4.08
C ILE A 65 3.05 -9.96 4.07
N HIS A 66 2.34 -11.07 3.82
CA HIS A 66 0.88 -11.08 3.88
C HIS A 66 0.35 -10.85 5.30
N PHE A 67 0.95 -11.49 6.30
CA PHE A 67 0.60 -11.23 7.70
C PHE A 67 0.85 -9.77 8.10
N ALA A 68 2.00 -9.19 7.72
CA ALA A 68 2.29 -7.79 7.99
C ALA A 68 1.28 -6.84 7.28
N ALA A 69 0.87 -7.17 6.06
CA ALA A 69 -0.14 -6.41 5.34
C ALA A 69 -1.53 -6.51 6.00
N MET A 70 -1.95 -7.70 6.42
CA MET A 70 -3.21 -7.91 7.16
C MET A 70 -3.20 -7.13 8.47
N ASN A 71 -2.09 -7.18 9.22
CA ASN A 71 -1.97 -6.47 10.48
C ASN A 71 -1.97 -4.94 10.28
N CYS A 72 -1.39 -4.41 9.19
CA CYS A 72 -1.52 -2.98 8.85
C CYS A 72 -2.98 -2.52 8.78
N HIS A 73 -3.88 -3.39 8.28
CA HIS A 73 -5.30 -3.10 8.22
C HIS A 73 -5.98 -3.25 9.58
N LEU A 74 -5.62 -4.26 10.37
CA LEU A 74 -6.12 -4.44 11.73
C LEU A 74 -5.77 -3.24 12.61
N ASP A 75 -4.53 -2.75 12.57
CA ASP A 75 -4.12 -1.54 13.29
C ASP A 75 -4.96 -0.33 12.93
N ALA A 76 -5.28 -0.17 11.63
CA ALA A 76 -6.12 0.93 11.17
C ALA A 76 -7.56 0.80 11.66
N LEU A 77 -8.08 -0.43 11.78
CA LEU A 77 -9.40 -0.69 12.36
C LEU A 77 -9.43 -0.41 13.86
N VAL A 78 -8.38 -0.82 14.58
CA VAL A 78 -8.23 -0.53 16.01
C VAL A 78 -8.20 0.97 16.24
N SER A 79 -7.35 1.69 15.51
CA SER A 79 -7.28 3.16 15.60
C SER A 79 -8.61 3.82 15.26
N LYS A 80 -9.35 3.31 14.26
CA LYS A 80 -10.68 3.82 13.93
C LYS A 80 -11.67 3.62 15.08
N ALA A 81 -11.71 2.43 15.67
CA ALA A 81 -12.61 2.13 16.78
C ALA A 81 -12.31 2.97 18.02
N GLU A 82 -11.02 3.20 18.34
CA GLU A 82 -10.60 4.09 19.42
C GLU A 82 -11.12 5.52 19.21
N ASN A 83 -11.06 6.02 17.96
CA ASN A 83 -11.61 7.33 17.60
C ASN A 83 -13.15 7.38 17.72
N GLU A 84 -13.81 6.25 17.56
CA GLU A 84 -15.26 6.09 17.75
C GLU A 84 -15.62 5.76 19.22
N HIS A 85 -14.64 5.82 20.14
CA HIS A 85 -14.76 5.48 21.57
C HIS A 85 -15.29 4.06 21.83
N PHE A 86 -15.02 3.14 20.92
CA PHE A 86 -15.35 1.73 21.06
C PHE A 86 -14.16 0.97 21.64
N ASP A 87 -14.34 0.39 22.84
CA ASP A 87 -13.34 -0.45 23.48
C ASP A 87 -13.41 -1.88 22.93
N ILE A 88 -12.63 -2.12 21.87
CA ILE A 88 -12.54 -3.44 21.22
C ILE A 88 -12.08 -4.51 22.21
N TRP A 89 -11.14 -4.19 23.09
CA TRP A 89 -10.53 -5.18 23.97
C TRP A 89 -11.50 -5.64 25.04
N ALA A 90 -12.29 -4.72 25.61
CA ALA A 90 -13.36 -5.07 26.53
C ALA A 90 -14.45 -5.94 25.89
N GLU A 91 -14.77 -5.72 24.60
CA GLU A 91 -15.78 -6.51 23.89
C GLU A 91 -15.26 -7.91 23.50
N VAL A 92 -14.04 -8.00 22.96
CA VAL A 92 -13.50 -9.26 22.43
C VAL A 92 -13.01 -10.19 23.54
N LEU A 93 -12.34 -9.65 24.56
CA LEU A 93 -11.73 -10.46 25.63
C LEU A 93 -12.59 -10.50 26.90
N GLY A 94 -13.63 -9.66 26.98
CA GLY A 94 -14.38 -9.40 28.21
C GLY A 94 -13.56 -8.54 29.19
N LYS A 95 -14.27 -7.73 29.98
CA LYS A 95 -13.66 -6.79 30.97
C LYS A 95 -12.68 -7.42 31.97
N ALA A 96 -12.67 -8.75 32.11
CA ALA A 96 -11.81 -9.47 33.06
C ALA A 96 -10.33 -9.56 32.64
N PHE A 97 -10.02 -9.42 31.34
CA PHE A 97 -8.65 -9.49 30.81
C PHE A 97 -8.14 -8.17 30.21
N ALA A 98 -8.92 -7.09 30.33
CA ALA A 98 -8.61 -5.77 29.76
C ALA A 98 -7.82 -4.84 30.69
N ALA A 99 -7.25 -5.36 31.79
CA ALA A 99 -6.50 -4.60 32.80
C ALA A 99 -4.98 -4.71 32.62
#